data_AF-A0A970KNW8-F1
#
_entry.id   AF-A0A970KNW8-F1
#
_cell.length_a   1.000
_cell.length_b   1.000
_cell.length_c   1.000
_cell.angle_alpha   90.00
_cell.angle_beta   90.00
_cell.angle_gamma   90.00
#
_symmetry.space_group_name_H-M   'P 1'
#
loop_
_entity.id
_entity.type
_entity.pdbx_description
1 polymer ?
#
loop_
_entity_poly.entity_id
_entity_poly.type
_entity_poly.pdbx_seq_one_letter_code
_entity_poly.pdbx_strand_id
1 'polypeptide(L)'
;MWTIKQFETVYDRYRSSGLRVREFCRNECIQESKFYYWQRRLREHNLRQGQPSEFIPIVFSGPGPAAPGGEMIRQNPVSPPVIPDSIYEITYPNGVTVRVPARVDTDRLRSLIFLTP
;
A
#
# COMPACT_ATOMS: atom_id res chain seq x y z
N MET A 1 10.41 -24.42 20.18
CA MET A 1 10.78 -23.00 19.91
C MET A 1 10.41 -22.70 18.46
N TRP A 2 9.67 -21.63 18.15
CA TRP A 2 9.49 -21.22 16.74
C TRP A 2 10.68 -20.38 16.28
N THR A 3 10.99 -20.41 14.99
CA THR A 3 11.91 -19.46 14.35
C THR A 3 11.12 -18.39 13.60
N ILE A 4 11.79 -17.29 13.22
CA ILE A 4 11.16 -16.20 12.46
C ILE A 4 10.59 -16.72 11.13
N LYS A 5 11.36 -17.54 10.39
CA LYS A 5 10.91 -18.17 9.14
C LYS A 5 9.71 -19.11 9.33
N GLN A 6 9.68 -19.87 10.43
CA GLN A 6 8.53 -20.74 10.72
C GLN A 6 7.27 -19.93 11.00
N PHE A 7 7.40 -18.83 11.73
CA PHE A 7 6.26 -17.96 11.99
C PHE A 7 5.80 -17.20 10.74
N GLU A 8 6.72 -16.82 9.84
CA GLU A 8 6.39 -16.21 8.55
C GLU A 8 5.45 -17.09 7.73
N THR A 9 5.71 -18.40 7.65
CA THR A 9 4.80 -19.35 6.97
C THR A 9 3.41 -19.40 7.63
N VAL A 10 3.35 -19.34 8.96
CA VAL A 10 2.07 -19.27 9.69
C VAL A 10 1.35 -17.94 9.40
N TYR A 11 2.10 -16.84 9.36
CA TYR A 11 1.58 -15.50 9.12
C TYR A 11 1.05 -15.34 7.68
N ASP A 12 1.67 -15.97 6.69
CA ASP A 12 1.18 -15.97 5.31
C ASP A 12 -0.07 -16.84 5.14
N ARG A 13 -0.18 -17.97 5.85
CA ARG A 13 -1.45 -18.72 5.94
C ARG A 13 -2.55 -17.87 6.58
N TYR A 14 -2.22 -17.13 7.65
CA TYR A 14 -3.16 -16.18 8.25
C TYR A 14 -3.62 -15.12 7.25
N ARG A 15 -2.68 -14.46 6.54
CA ARG A 15 -3.01 -13.45 5.52
C ARG A 15 -3.86 -14.02 4.38
N SER A 16 -3.59 -15.24 3.96
CA SER A 16 -4.35 -15.92 2.90
C SER A 16 -5.74 -16.38 3.38
N SER A 17 -5.92 -16.64 4.67
CA SER A 17 -7.19 -17.13 5.23
C SER A 17 -8.31 -16.09 5.26
N GLY A 18 -7.98 -14.79 5.34
CA GLY A 18 -8.95 -13.71 5.53
C GLY A 18 -9.71 -13.75 6.87
N LEU A 19 -9.36 -14.69 7.76
CA LEU A 19 -9.99 -14.84 9.07
C LEU A 19 -9.48 -13.78 10.06
N ARG A 20 -10.26 -13.53 11.11
CA ARG A 20 -9.75 -12.74 12.24
C ARG A 20 -8.68 -13.54 13.00
N VAL A 21 -7.68 -12.86 13.59
CA VAL A 21 -6.60 -13.49 14.36
C VAL A 21 -7.13 -14.53 15.37
N ARG A 22 -8.21 -14.20 16.07
CA ARG A 22 -8.84 -15.08 17.07
C ARG A 22 -9.43 -16.36 16.47
N GLU A 23 -9.98 -16.31 15.26
CA GLU A 23 -10.52 -17.48 14.57
C GLU A 23 -9.39 -18.32 13.98
N PHE A 24 -8.40 -17.68 13.36
CA PHE A 24 -7.21 -18.35 12.86
C PHE A 24 -6.45 -19.08 13.97
N CYS A 25 -6.20 -18.40 15.10
CA CYS A 25 -5.53 -18.98 16.26
C CYS A 25 -6.29 -20.18 16.83
N ARG A 26 -7.62 -20.12 16.84
CA ARG A 26 -8.47 -21.23 17.28
C ARG A 26 -8.39 -22.43 16.34
N ASN A 27 -8.42 -22.20 15.03
CA ASN A 27 -8.38 -23.25 14.02
C ASN A 27 -7.01 -23.96 13.97
N GLU A 28 -5.92 -23.20 14.12
CA GLU A 28 -4.55 -23.74 14.09
C GLU A 28 -4.05 -24.19 15.48
N CYS A 29 -4.91 -24.15 16.51
CA CYS A 29 -4.53 -24.44 17.92
C CYS A 29 -3.33 -23.62 18.41
N ILE A 30 -3.26 -22.35 18.00
CA ILE A 30 -2.24 -21.38 18.40
C ILE A 30 -2.81 -20.50 19.52
N GLN A 31 -2.04 -20.29 20.58
CA GLN A 31 -2.40 -19.29 21.58
C GLN A 31 -2.29 -17.87 21.01
N GLU A 32 -3.32 -17.04 21.18
CA GLU A 32 -3.34 -15.66 20.68
C GLU A 32 -2.14 -14.84 21.18
N SER A 33 -1.77 -14.99 22.46
CA SER A 33 -0.60 -14.33 23.05
C SER A 33 0.70 -14.68 22.32
N LYS A 34 0.88 -15.96 21.96
CA LYS A 34 2.03 -16.44 21.19
C LYS A 34 2.01 -15.87 19.78
N PHE A 35 0.84 -15.80 19.14
CA PHE A 35 0.70 -15.19 17.81
C PHE A 35 1.11 -13.71 17.82
N TYR A 36 0.58 -12.91 18.74
CA TYR A 36 0.93 -11.49 18.85
C TYR A 36 2.40 -11.27 19.21
N TYR A 37 2.96 -12.11 20.09
CA TYR A 37 4.39 -12.08 20.40
C TYR A 37 5.24 -12.24 19.14
N TRP A 38 4.94 -13.24 18.33
CA TRP A 38 5.70 -13.50 17.11
C TRP A 38 5.43 -12.47 16.01
N GLN A 39 4.22 -11.93 15.91
CA GLN A 39 3.89 -10.83 15.00
C GLN A 39 4.73 -9.58 15.31
N ARG A 40 4.86 -9.22 16.59
CA ARG A 40 5.73 -8.13 17.02
C ARG A 40 7.19 -8.43 16.67
N ARG A 41 7.65 -9.64 16.98
CA ARG A 41 9.02 -10.06 16.72
C ARG A 41 9.37 -10.10 15.22
N LEU A 42 8.40 -10.44 14.35
CA LEU A 42 8.54 -10.39 12.89
C LEU A 42 8.67 -8.94 12.39
N ARG A 43 7.87 -8.01 12.94
CA ARG A 43 7.99 -6.58 12.61
C ARG A 43 9.35 -6.00 13.00
N GLU A 44 9.82 -6.30 14.20
CA GLU A 44 11.14 -5.87 14.68
C GLU A 44 12.27 -6.45 13.83
N HIS A 45 12.14 -7.71 13.40
CA HIS A 45 13.11 -8.34 12.49
C HIS A 45 13.16 -7.64 11.13
N ASN A 46 12.01 -7.37 10.52
CA ASN A 46 11.95 -6.68 9.23
C ASN A 46 12.55 -5.27 9.29
N LEU A 47 12.28 -4.54 10.38
CA LEU A 47 12.87 -3.21 10.63
C LEU A 47 14.40 -3.28 10.72
N ARG A 48 14.94 -4.27 11.44
CA ARG A 48 16.40 -4.45 11.61
C ARG A 48 17.11 -4.95 10.36
N GLN A 49 16.43 -5.73 9.52
CA GLN A 49 16.98 -6.24 8.26
C GLN A 49 16.93 -5.19 7.15
N GLY A 50 16.46 -3.97 7.42
CA GLY A 50 16.36 -2.93 6.41
C GLY A 50 15.50 -3.33 5.22
N GLN A 51 14.58 -4.30 5.41
CA GLN A 51 13.53 -4.54 4.42
C GLN A 51 12.74 -3.24 4.38
N PRO A 52 12.84 -2.46 3.29
CA PRO A 52 11.97 -1.32 3.15
C PRO A 52 10.57 -1.93 3.13
N SER A 53 9.72 -1.55 4.09
CA SER A 53 8.29 -1.62 3.84
C SER A 53 8.13 -1.06 2.44
N GLU A 54 7.69 -1.89 1.50
CA GLU A 54 7.30 -1.43 0.16
C GLU A 54 6.64 -0.08 0.35
N PHE A 55 7.21 0.94 -0.28
CA PHE A 55 6.77 2.32 -0.15
C PHE A 55 5.26 2.33 -0.32
N ILE A 56 4.49 2.42 0.78
CA ILE A 56 3.05 2.51 0.70
C ILE A 56 2.80 3.98 0.38
N PRO A 57 2.37 4.33 -0.84
CA PRO A 57 2.16 5.72 -1.19
C PRO A 57 1.00 6.21 -0.32
N ILE A 58 1.31 7.04 0.67
CA ILE A 58 0.30 7.78 1.41
C ILE A 58 -0.12 8.91 0.47
N VAL A 59 -1.13 8.64 -0.35
CA VAL A 59 -1.76 9.64 -1.20
C VAL A 59 -2.55 10.59 -0.30
N PHE A 60 -1.98 11.75 0.01
CA PHE A 60 -2.72 12.87 0.56
C PHE A 60 -3.70 13.33 -0.53
N SER A 61 -4.95 12.90 -0.44
CA SER A 61 -6.04 13.48 -1.24
C SER A 61 -6.41 14.83 -0.64
N GLY A 62 -5.55 15.81 -0.84
CA GLY A 62 -5.78 17.21 -0.54
C GLY A 62 -5.03 18.05 -1.57
N PRO A 63 -5.61 19.15 -2.06
CA PRO A 63 -4.85 20.09 -2.89
C PRO A 63 -3.71 20.67 -2.03
N GLY A 64 -2.47 20.29 -2.29
CA GLY A 64 -1.30 21.02 -1.79
C GLY A 64 -0.99 22.21 -2.71
N PRO A 65 -0.18 23.21 -2.28
CA PRO A 65 0.55 23.33 -1.02
C PRO A 65 0.28 24.65 -0.26
N ALA A 66 0.30 24.61 1.07
CA ALA A 66 0.69 25.76 1.87
C ALA A 66 1.51 25.26 3.06
N ALA A 67 2.73 25.77 3.18
CA ALA A 67 3.65 25.48 4.25
C ALA A 67 3.22 26.15 5.59
N PRO A 68 4.08 26.13 6.62
CA PRO A 68 4.02 25.26 7.78
C PRO A 68 3.26 25.89 8.96
N GLY A 69 2.42 25.10 9.64
CA GLY A 69 1.83 25.56 10.91
C GLY A 69 0.80 24.61 11.47
N GLY A 70 1.16 23.98 12.60
CA GLY A 70 0.27 23.63 13.72
C GLY A 70 -1.09 22.99 13.47
N GLU A 71 -1.19 21.72 13.86
CA GLU A 71 -2.28 21.15 14.68
C GLU A 71 -3.75 21.34 14.23
N MET A 72 -4.43 20.23 13.91
CA MET A 72 -5.42 19.58 14.79
C MET A 72 -6.29 18.60 14.00
N ILE A 73 -6.39 17.40 14.55
CA ILE A 73 -7.32 16.35 14.20
C ILE A 73 -8.75 16.89 14.25
N ARG A 74 -9.52 16.74 13.17
CA ARG A 74 -10.99 16.70 13.23
C ARG A 74 -11.52 15.57 12.34
N GLN A 75 -12.13 14.60 13.00
CA GLN A 75 -12.84 13.46 12.41
C GLN A 75 -14.24 13.90 11.95
N ASN A 76 -14.61 13.59 10.70
CA ASN A 76 -15.95 13.18 10.20
C ASN A 76 -16.16 13.57 8.72
N PRO A 77 -17.15 12.99 8.01
CA PRO A 77 -17.63 11.61 7.97
C PRO A 77 -17.33 10.97 6.59
N VAL A 78 -17.51 9.66 6.51
CA VAL A 78 -17.32 8.82 5.30
C VAL A 78 -18.13 9.35 4.12
N SER A 79 -17.45 9.87 3.10
CA SER A 79 -17.98 10.04 1.75
C SER A 79 -17.67 8.79 0.92
N PRO A 80 -18.56 8.40 -0.02
CA PRO A 80 -18.41 7.17 -0.80
C PRO A 80 -17.10 7.13 -1.59
N PRO A 81 -16.55 5.94 -1.87
CA PRO A 81 -15.30 5.78 -2.60
C PRO A 81 -15.46 6.31 -4.02
N VAL A 82 -14.92 7.51 -4.27
CA VAL A 82 -14.73 8.01 -5.63
C VAL A 82 -13.68 7.10 -6.26
N ILE A 83 -14.14 6.24 -7.18
CA ILE A 83 -13.29 5.39 -8.00
C ILE A 83 -12.25 6.31 -8.66
N PRO A 84 -10.94 6.09 -8.47
CA PRO A 84 -9.94 6.94 -9.08
C PRO A 84 -10.11 6.86 -10.60
N ASP A 85 -10.30 8.01 -11.23
CA ASP A 85 -10.27 8.16 -12.69
C ASP A 85 -8.95 7.51 -13.13
N SER A 86 -9.01 6.44 -13.94
CA SER A 86 -7.79 5.77 -14.40
C SER A 86 -6.90 6.81 -15.09
N ILE A 87 -5.58 6.75 -14.94
CA ILE A 87 -4.64 7.69 -15.56
C ILE A 87 -3.61 6.84 -16.31
N TYR A 88 -3.32 7.22 -17.56
CA TYR A 88 -2.22 6.67 -18.35
C TYR A 88 -0.93 7.46 -18.08
N GLU A 89 0.20 6.76 -17.98
CA GLU A 89 1.52 7.35 -17.78
C GLU A 89 2.45 6.93 -18.93
N ILE A 90 3.07 7.91 -19.60
CA ILE A 90 3.95 7.72 -20.76
C ILE A 90 5.31 8.32 -20.43
N THR A 91 6.37 7.53 -20.42
CA THR A 91 7.75 8.00 -20.22
C THR A 91 8.54 7.88 -21.52
N TYR A 92 9.10 9.01 -21.97
CA TYR A 92 9.89 9.11 -23.20
C TYR A 92 11.38 8.81 -22.94
N PRO A 93 12.18 8.48 -23.98
CA PRO A 93 13.61 8.18 -23.83
C PRO A 93 14.45 9.32 -23.25
N ASN A 94 14.00 10.57 -23.41
CA ASN A 94 14.64 11.76 -22.83
C ASN A 94 14.33 11.94 -21.32
N GLY A 95 13.56 11.02 -20.72
CA GLY A 95 13.19 11.05 -19.30
C GLY A 95 11.97 11.92 -18.98
N VAL A 96 11.31 12.51 -19.98
CA VAL A 96 10.06 13.23 -19.77
C VAL A 96 8.93 12.24 -19.53
N THR A 97 8.11 12.49 -18.51
CA THR A 97 6.91 11.68 -18.22
C THR A 97 5.66 12.51 -18.36
N VAL A 98 4.70 12.03 -19.16
CA VAL A 98 3.40 12.65 -19.41
C VAL A 98 2.32 11.79 -18.77
N ARG A 99 1.47 12.41 -17.95
CA ARG A 99 0.34 11.76 -17.26
C ARG A 99 -0.97 12.28 -17.84
N VAL A 100 -1.83 11.38 -18.27
CA VAL A 100 -3.05 11.71 -19.00
C VAL A 100 -4.26 10.99 -18.40
N PRO A 101 -5.38 11.67 -18.12
CA PRO A 101 -6.59 11.01 -17.64
C PRO A 101 -7.09 9.94 -18.64
N ALA A 102 -7.63 8.82 -18.16
CA ALA A 102 -8.08 7.71 -19.01
C ALA A 102 -9.33 8.04 -19.84
N ARG A 103 -9.95 9.19 -19.59
CA ARG A 103 -10.98 9.79 -20.44
C ARG A 103 -10.40 10.49 -21.67
N VAL A 104 -9.09 10.40 -21.90
CA VAL A 104 -8.47 10.97 -23.08
C VAL A 104 -8.90 10.21 -24.32
N ASP A 105 -9.22 10.98 -25.35
CA ASP A 105 -9.47 10.48 -26.69
C ASP A 105 -8.26 9.68 -27.22
N THR A 106 -8.52 8.52 -27.81
CA THR A 106 -7.49 7.60 -28.31
C THR A 106 -6.60 8.23 -29.39
N ASP A 107 -7.10 9.17 -30.19
CA ASP A 107 -6.29 9.85 -31.20
C ASP A 107 -5.28 10.80 -30.57
N ARG A 108 -5.66 11.49 -29.48
CA ARG A 108 -4.73 12.32 -28.72
C ARG A 108 -3.67 11.50 -28.00
N LEU A 109 -4.07 10.36 -27.42
CA LEU A 109 -3.13 9.43 -26.80
C LEU A 109 -2.13 8.90 -27.83
N ARG A 110 -2.60 8.60 -29.03
CA ARG A 110 -1.77 8.17 -30.16
C ARG A 110 -0.75 9.23 -30.54
N SER A 111 -1.14 10.49 -30.68
CA SER A 111 -0.20 11.58 -30.99
C SER A 111 0.91 11.74 -29.94
N LEU A 112 0.61 11.49 -28.67
CA LEU A 112 1.62 11.52 -27.59
C LEU A 112 2.59 10.34 -27.72
N ILE A 113 2.11 9.12 -27.97
CA ILE A 113 3.01 7.96 -28.13
C ILE A 113 3.95 8.13 -29.32
N PHE A 114 3.48 8.73 -30.41
CA PHE A 114 4.28 8.98 -31.62
C PHE A 114 4.99 10.34 -31.65
N LEU A 115 4.99 11.09 -30.55
CA LEU A 115 5.80 12.29 -30.39
C LEU A 115 7.27 11.88 -30.22
N THR A 116 7.89 11.44 -31.32
CA THR A 116 9.35 11.35 -31.43
C THR A 116 9.91 12.77 -31.62
N PRO A 117 10.93 13.18 -30.85
CA PRO A 117 11.63 14.45 -31.04
C PRO A 117 12.38 14.52 -32.38
#